data_AF-A0A924DKB6-F1
#
_entry.id   AF-A0A924DKB6-F1
#
_cell.length_a   1.000
_cell.length_b   1.000
_cell.length_c   1.000
_cell.angle_alpha   90.00
_cell.angle_beta   90.00
_cell.angle_gamma   90.00
#
_symmetry.space_group_name_H-M   'P 1'
#
loop_
_entity.id
_entity.type
_entity.pdbx_description
1 polymer ?
#
loop_
_entity_poly.entity_id
_entity_poly.type
_entity_poly.pdbx_seq_one_letter_code
_entity_poly.pdbx_strand_id
1 'polypeptide(L)'
;MKHATIIFIFCLFLLKFCTAQITGLKSGPWAGNIELRNATIWAEVTAAVKTVAVKYFPQRNPGLSKTVQYKGALGNEFNPVKIDLNGLDINTGYDYQLLINDKPVPTSFATSFQTKELWQYRNPAPDFSFLAGSCSYFNEPEYDRPGKPYGADSAIFETMAKTPAAFHIWMGDNWYTREVDYSTVWGLNYRASRDRGQKVL
;
A
#
# COMPACT_ATOMS: atom_id res chain seq x y z
N MET A 1 48.85 -9.98 -27.36
CA MET A 1 47.99 -8.79 -27.53
C MET A 1 46.64 -9.02 -28.22
N LYS A 2 46.25 -10.26 -28.61
CA LYS A 2 44.93 -10.54 -29.23
C LYS A 2 43.90 -11.19 -28.30
N HIS A 3 44.33 -11.69 -27.13
CA HIS A 3 43.44 -12.35 -26.15
C HIS A 3 42.95 -11.42 -25.02
N ALA A 4 43.61 -10.28 -24.80
CA ALA A 4 43.18 -9.29 -23.80
C ALA A 4 41.96 -8.47 -24.26
N THR A 5 41.78 -8.28 -25.57
CA THR A 5 40.69 -7.49 -26.14
C THR A 5 39.33 -8.23 -26.12
N ILE A 6 39.34 -9.57 -26.15
CA ILE A 6 38.11 -10.38 -26.17
C ILE A 6 37.46 -10.47 -24.78
N ILE A 7 38.26 -10.43 -23.71
CA ILE A 7 37.76 -10.44 -22.33
C ILE A 7 37.06 -9.10 -21.98
N PHE A 8 37.50 -7.99 -22.58
CA PHE A 8 36.89 -6.68 -22.34
C PHE A 8 35.50 -6.54 -22.99
N ILE A 9 35.26 -7.22 -24.11
CA ILE A 9 33.96 -7.18 -24.82
C ILE A 9 32.93 -8.09 -24.14
N PHE A 10 33.35 -9.17 -23.47
CA PHE A 10 32.43 -10.05 -22.73
C PHE A 10 31.97 -9.45 -21.40
N CYS A 11 32.75 -8.54 -20.80
CA CYS A 11 32.37 -7.85 -19.57
C CYS A 11 31.36 -6.69 -19.77
N LEU A 12 31.24 -6.18 -21.01
CA LEU A 12 30.31 -5.11 -21.38
C LEU A 12 28.87 -5.60 -21.64
N PHE A 13 28.64 -6.92 -21.77
CA PHE A 13 27.31 -7.50 -21.99
C PHE A 13 26.59 -7.94 -20.70
N LEU A 14 27.22 -7.79 -19.53
CA LEU A 14 26.63 -8.13 -18.22
C LEU A 14 26.08 -6.94 -17.45
N LEU A 15 26.19 -5.72 -17.98
CA LEU A 15 25.31 -4.61 -17.60
C LEU A 15 23.94 -4.80 -18.26
N LYS A 16 23.28 -5.93 -17.96
CA LYS A 16 21.82 -5.91 -17.91
C LYS A 16 21.51 -4.87 -16.84
N PHE A 17 21.18 -3.67 -17.31
CA PHE A 17 20.40 -2.72 -16.54
C PHE A 17 19.22 -3.50 -15.97
N CYS A 18 19.37 -3.96 -14.73
CA CYS A 18 18.25 -4.09 -13.83
C CYS A 18 17.82 -2.64 -13.60
N THR A 19 17.11 -2.07 -14.58
CA THR A 19 16.16 -1.04 -14.24
C THR A 19 15.19 -1.77 -13.33
N ALA A 20 15.44 -1.68 -12.02
CA ALA A 20 14.41 -1.90 -11.04
C ALA A 20 13.24 -1.06 -11.56
N GLN A 21 12.23 -1.75 -12.08
CA GLN A 21 11.11 -1.10 -12.71
C GLN A 21 10.54 -0.23 -11.60
N ILE A 22 10.72 1.09 -11.70
CA ILE A 22 10.09 2.01 -10.75
C ILE A 22 8.61 1.72 -10.93
N THR A 23 8.05 0.97 -10.00
CA THR A 23 6.67 0.46 -10.08
C THR A 23 5.67 1.61 -10.04
N GLY A 24 6.14 2.85 -9.83
CA GLY A 24 5.32 4.04 -9.66
C GLY A 24 4.56 4.04 -8.33
N LEU A 25 4.62 2.94 -7.58
CA LEU A 25 3.98 2.78 -6.28
C LEU A 25 4.88 3.37 -5.19
N LYS A 26 4.32 4.25 -4.37
CA LYS A 26 4.97 4.85 -3.19
C LYS A 26 4.53 4.19 -1.89
N SER A 27 3.23 3.93 -1.72
CA SER A 27 2.69 3.21 -0.55
C SER A 27 1.45 2.38 -0.89
N GLY A 28 1.21 1.31 -0.12
CA GLY A 28 0.13 0.34 -0.36
C GLY A 28 0.54 -0.77 -1.34
N PRO A 29 -0.38 -1.31 -2.15
CA PRO A 29 -1.82 -1.11 -2.07
C PRO A 29 -2.43 -1.85 -0.86
N TRP A 30 -3.44 -1.25 -0.23
CA TRP A 30 -4.13 -1.85 0.91
C TRP A 30 -5.64 -1.81 0.72
N ALA A 31 -6.31 -2.92 1.04
CA ALA A 31 -7.76 -3.01 1.09
C ALA A 31 -8.28 -2.57 2.47
N GLY A 32 -9.22 -1.65 2.48
CA GLY A 32 -9.90 -1.17 3.67
C GLY A 32 -11.38 -0.91 3.41
N ASN A 33 -12.12 -0.49 4.45
CA ASN A 33 -13.55 -0.17 4.37
C ASN A 33 -14.39 -1.30 3.75
N ILE A 34 -14.04 -2.54 4.11
CA ILE A 34 -14.69 -3.73 3.56
C ILE A 34 -16.03 -3.92 4.26
N GLU A 35 -17.08 -4.01 3.45
CA GLU A 35 -18.45 -4.21 3.89
C GLU A 35 -19.09 -5.40 3.17
N LEU A 36 -20.39 -5.60 3.35
CA LEU A 36 -21.17 -6.68 2.73
C LEU A 36 -20.95 -6.77 1.21
N ARG A 37 -20.88 -5.64 0.51
CA ARG A 37 -20.86 -5.58 -0.96
C ARG A 37 -19.85 -4.59 -1.53
N ASN A 38 -18.93 -4.11 -0.70
CA ASN A 38 -18.00 -3.04 -1.07
C ASN A 38 -16.64 -3.26 -0.41
N ALA A 39 -15.60 -2.76 -1.05
CA ALA A 39 -14.27 -2.60 -0.49
C ALA A 39 -13.58 -1.40 -1.14
N THR A 40 -12.64 -0.76 -0.45
CA THR A 40 -11.83 0.32 -1.01
C THR A 40 -10.38 -0.13 -1.09
N ILE A 41 -9.74 0.07 -2.23
CA ILE A 41 -8.30 -0.09 -2.38
C ILE A 41 -7.63 1.29 -2.32
N TRP A 42 -6.67 1.42 -1.42
CA TRP A 42 -5.85 2.62 -1.22
C TRP A 42 -4.42 2.38 -1.67
N ALA A 43 -3.84 3.35 -2.36
CA ALA A 43 -2.42 3.38 -2.70
C ALA A 43 -1.95 4.83 -2.79
N GLU A 44 -0.64 5.05 -2.85
CA GLU A 44 -0.07 6.32 -3.30
C GLU A 44 0.89 6.05 -4.45
N VAL A 45 0.85 6.89 -5.48
CA VAL A 45 1.71 6.76 -6.66
C VAL A 45 2.58 7.99 -6.90
N THR A 46 3.68 7.81 -7.61
CA THR A 46 4.61 8.89 -7.97
C THR A 46 4.04 9.78 -9.08
N ALA A 47 4.55 11.00 -9.20
CA ALA A 47 4.12 11.98 -10.22
C ALA A 47 4.27 11.50 -11.68
N ALA A 48 5.11 10.50 -11.93
CA ALA A 48 5.32 9.94 -13.27
C ALA A 48 4.14 9.06 -13.74
N VAL A 49 3.30 8.57 -12.81
CA VAL A 49 2.19 7.67 -13.12
C VAL A 49 1.08 8.39 -13.90
N LYS A 50 0.54 7.72 -14.92
CA LYS A 50 -0.48 8.26 -15.83
C LYS A 50 -1.82 7.56 -15.69
N THR A 51 -1.83 6.26 -15.40
CA THR A 51 -3.04 5.50 -15.14
C THR A 51 -2.88 4.62 -13.91
N VAL A 52 -3.97 4.48 -13.15
CA VAL A 52 -4.07 3.55 -12.03
C VAL A 52 -5.39 2.83 -12.13
N ALA A 53 -5.39 1.51 -11.93
CA ALA A 53 -6.59 0.70 -11.88
C ALA A 53 -6.47 -0.39 -10.82
N VAL A 54 -7.60 -0.99 -10.47
CA VAL A 54 -7.63 -2.23 -9.69
C VAL A 54 -8.35 -3.29 -10.50
N LYS A 55 -7.66 -4.40 -10.77
CA LYS A 55 -8.29 -5.63 -11.22
C LYS A 55 -8.58 -6.50 -10.00
N TYR A 56 -9.79 -7.04 -9.89
CA TYR A 56 -10.17 -7.93 -8.79
C TYR A 56 -11.04 -9.09 -9.29
N PHE A 57 -11.04 -10.20 -8.55
CA PHE A 57 -11.81 -11.38 -8.90
C PHE A 57 -12.14 -12.23 -7.67
N PRO A 58 -13.31 -12.90 -7.62
CA PRO A 58 -13.61 -13.85 -6.57
C PRO A 58 -12.60 -15.00 -6.60
N GLN A 59 -12.04 -15.36 -5.44
CA GLN A 59 -11.04 -16.44 -5.33
C GLN A 59 -11.59 -17.79 -5.84
N ARG A 60 -12.88 -18.05 -5.62
CA ARG A 60 -13.55 -19.29 -6.09
C ARG A 60 -13.89 -19.28 -7.57
N ASN A 61 -13.89 -18.12 -8.23
CA ASN A 61 -14.17 -18.00 -9.66
C ASN A 61 -13.35 -16.87 -10.30
N PRO A 62 -12.03 -17.08 -10.51
CA PRO A 62 -11.13 -16.05 -11.04
C PRO A 62 -11.52 -15.53 -12.43
N GLY A 63 -12.32 -16.29 -13.20
CA GLY A 63 -12.81 -15.89 -14.51
C GLY A 63 -13.75 -14.68 -14.48
N LEU A 64 -14.41 -14.41 -13.34
CA LEU A 64 -15.31 -13.26 -13.16
C LEU A 64 -14.57 -11.98 -12.77
N SER A 65 -13.40 -11.75 -13.36
CA SER A 65 -12.59 -10.59 -13.04
C SER A 65 -13.22 -9.29 -13.54
N LYS A 66 -13.06 -8.22 -12.75
CA LYS A 66 -13.49 -6.86 -13.08
C LYS A 66 -12.31 -5.92 -12.90
N THR A 67 -12.28 -4.83 -13.68
CA THR A 67 -11.27 -3.78 -13.55
C THR A 67 -11.95 -2.44 -13.34
N VAL A 68 -11.52 -1.70 -12.32
CA VAL A 68 -12.00 -0.34 -12.02
C VAL A 68 -10.84 0.63 -12.20
N GLN A 69 -11.02 1.58 -13.10
CA GLN A 69 -10.05 2.64 -13.37
C GLN A 69 -10.20 3.78 -12.35
N TYR A 70 -9.08 4.28 -11.84
CA TYR A 70 -9.06 5.53 -11.08
C TYR A 70 -9.36 6.70 -12.01
N LYS A 71 -10.22 7.62 -11.56
CA LYS A 71 -10.68 8.78 -12.35
C LYS A 71 -10.26 10.13 -11.78
N GLY A 72 -9.54 10.14 -10.65
CA GLY A 72 -9.07 11.39 -10.04
C GLY A 72 -7.81 11.92 -10.71
N ALA A 73 -7.34 13.08 -10.23
CA ALA A 73 -6.12 13.69 -10.73
C ALA A 73 -4.87 12.87 -10.38
N LEU A 74 -3.91 12.87 -11.31
CA LEU A 74 -2.58 12.28 -11.19
C LEU A 74 -1.54 13.29 -11.71
N GLY A 75 -0.27 13.04 -11.42
CA GLY A 75 0.84 13.90 -11.85
C GLY A 75 1.19 15.03 -10.88
N ASN A 76 0.54 15.06 -9.72
CA ASN A 76 0.90 15.96 -8.62
C ASN A 76 2.14 15.41 -7.89
N GLU A 77 2.69 16.18 -6.97
CA GLU A 77 3.79 15.72 -6.10
C GLU A 77 3.34 14.56 -5.18
N PHE A 78 2.12 14.64 -4.66
CA PHE A 78 1.47 13.61 -3.85
C PHE A 78 0.22 13.11 -4.59
N ASN A 79 0.11 11.80 -4.78
CA ASN A 79 -1.03 11.21 -5.50
C ASN A 79 -1.63 10.06 -4.69
N PRO A 80 -2.33 10.36 -3.56
CA PRO A 80 -3.13 9.34 -2.90
C PRO A 80 -4.28 8.93 -3.83
N VAL A 81 -4.42 7.62 -4.01
CA VAL A 81 -5.42 6.99 -4.87
C VAL A 81 -6.36 6.17 -4.01
N LYS A 82 -7.66 6.39 -4.21
CA LYS A 82 -8.76 5.64 -3.62
C LYS A 82 -9.63 5.08 -4.73
N ILE A 83 -9.81 3.76 -4.77
CA ILE A 83 -10.66 3.08 -5.75
C ILE A 83 -11.69 2.23 -5.01
N ASP A 84 -12.97 2.57 -5.19
CA ASP A 84 -14.08 1.84 -4.59
C ASP A 84 -14.52 0.68 -5.50
N LEU A 85 -14.53 -0.53 -4.94
CA LEU A 85 -15.04 -1.75 -5.55
C LEU A 85 -16.46 -1.97 -5.03
N ASN A 86 -17.44 -1.94 -5.93
CA ASN A 86 -18.87 -1.97 -5.57
C ASN A 86 -19.58 -3.16 -6.21
N GLY A 87 -20.69 -3.58 -5.59
CA GLY A 87 -21.50 -4.68 -6.11
C GLY A 87 -20.80 -6.02 -6.00
N LEU A 88 -20.04 -6.20 -4.91
CA LEU A 88 -19.41 -7.47 -4.56
C LEU A 88 -20.45 -8.45 -4.00
N ASP A 89 -20.11 -9.72 -4.05
CA ASP A 89 -20.88 -10.79 -3.42
C ASP A 89 -20.57 -10.83 -1.94
N ILE A 90 -21.60 -11.13 -1.14
CA ILE A 90 -21.54 -11.22 0.32
C ILE A 90 -20.74 -12.47 0.71
N ASN A 91 -20.04 -12.43 1.84
CA ASN A 91 -19.25 -13.56 2.36
C ASN A 91 -18.33 -14.21 1.31
N THR A 92 -17.65 -13.39 0.52
CA THR A 92 -16.79 -13.84 -0.59
C THR A 92 -15.37 -13.29 -0.46
N GLY A 93 -14.40 -14.19 -0.61
CA GLY A 93 -12.98 -13.85 -0.70
C GLY A 93 -12.63 -13.36 -2.11
N TYR A 94 -11.92 -12.24 -2.18
CA TYR A 94 -11.47 -11.61 -3.40
C TYR A 94 -9.96 -11.42 -3.38
N ASP A 95 -9.32 -11.73 -4.50
CA ASP A 95 -7.97 -11.26 -4.78
C ASP A 95 -8.04 -10.00 -5.64
N TYR A 96 -7.06 -9.13 -5.47
CA TYR A 96 -6.94 -7.91 -6.27
C TYR A 96 -5.50 -7.65 -6.70
N GLN A 97 -5.35 -6.86 -7.76
CA GLN A 97 -4.09 -6.40 -8.32
C GLN A 97 -4.21 -4.91 -8.61
N LEU A 98 -3.28 -4.11 -8.05
CA LEU A 98 -3.10 -2.74 -8.48
C LEU A 98 -2.39 -2.75 -9.85
N LEU A 99 -2.94 -2.00 -10.80
CA LEU A 99 -2.34 -1.77 -12.10
C LEU A 99 -1.84 -0.33 -12.15
N ILE A 100 -0.57 -0.12 -12.48
CA ILE A 100 0.01 1.20 -12.72
C ILE A 100 0.51 1.23 -14.16
N ASN A 101 0.07 2.22 -14.94
CA ASN A 101 0.35 2.30 -16.38
C ASN A 101 0.06 0.97 -17.09
N ASP A 102 -1.11 0.40 -16.78
CA ASP A 102 -1.63 -0.90 -17.27
C ASP A 102 -0.78 -2.13 -16.94
N LYS A 103 0.22 -1.99 -16.05
CA LYS A 103 1.07 -3.11 -15.59
C LYS A 103 0.73 -3.49 -14.15
N PRO A 104 0.57 -4.80 -13.86
CA PRO A 104 0.42 -5.25 -12.48
C PRO A 104 1.62 -4.85 -11.63
N VAL A 105 1.33 -4.35 -10.43
CA VAL A 105 2.36 -4.02 -9.44
C VAL A 105 2.65 -5.26 -8.59
N PRO A 106 3.89 -5.78 -8.59
CA PRO A 106 4.27 -6.88 -7.72
C PRO A 106 4.32 -6.41 -6.26
N THR A 107 3.76 -7.22 -5.35
CA THR A 107 3.82 -7.02 -3.90
C THR A 107 4.56 -8.19 -3.24
N SER A 108 5.20 -7.94 -2.11
CA SER A 108 5.81 -8.99 -1.27
C SER A 108 4.83 -9.66 -0.30
N PHE A 109 3.56 -9.22 -0.33
CA PHE A 109 2.47 -9.68 0.52
C PHE A 109 1.23 -9.97 -0.32
N ALA A 110 0.31 -10.78 0.24
CA ALA A 110 -0.93 -11.14 -0.42
C ALA A 110 -1.88 -9.93 -0.51
N THR A 111 -2.46 -9.70 -1.69
CA THR A 111 -3.47 -8.68 -1.94
C THR A 111 -4.84 -9.32 -2.07
N SER A 112 -5.50 -9.52 -0.93
CA SER A 112 -6.84 -10.12 -0.85
C SER A 112 -7.68 -9.47 0.23
N PHE A 113 -8.99 -9.68 0.18
CA PHE A 113 -9.93 -9.27 1.21
C PHE A 113 -11.17 -10.17 1.23
N GLN A 114 -11.95 -10.12 2.31
CA GLN A 114 -13.15 -10.92 2.52
C GLN A 114 -14.34 -10.00 2.81
N THR A 115 -15.39 -10.04 1.97
CA THR A 115 -16.63 -9.31 2.27
C THR A 115 -17.35 -9.93 3.46
N LYS A 116 -18.10 -9.10 4.19
CA LYS A 116 -18.79 -9.53 5.42
C LYS A 116 -19.91 -10.52 5.10
N GLU A 117 -20.24 -11.37 6.05
CA GLU A 117 -21.46 -12.18 6.04
C GLU A 117 -22.68 -11.32 6.40
N LEU A 118 -23.81 -11.54 5.72
CA LEU A 118 -25.11 -11.00 6.10
C LEU A 118 -25.73 -11.86 7.20
N TRP A 119 -25.28 -11.66 8.44
CA TRP A 119 -25.76 -12.42 9.60
C TRP A 119 -27.04 -11.82 10.21
N GLN A 120 -27.30 -10.52 10.01
CA GLN A 120 -28.41 -9.82 10.65
C GLN A 120 -29.74 -10.51 10.33
N TYR A 121 -30.49 -10.85 11.39
CA TYR A 121 -31.79 -11.54 11.33
C TYR A 121 -31.75 -12.95 10.70
N ARG A 122 -30.57 -13.58 10.63
CA ARG A 122 -30.37 -14.90 10.00
C ARG A 122 -29.55 -15.83 10.89
N ASN A 123 -28.45 -15.32 11.44
CA ASN A 123 -27.52 -16.03 12.30
C ASN A 123 -27.17 -15.13 13.52
N PRO A 124 -26.63 -15.70 14.61
CA PRO A 124 -25.94 -14.90 15.63
C PRO A 124 -24.83 -14.04 15.00
N ALA A 125 -24.44 -12.96 15.68
CA ALA A 125 -23.29 -12.18 15.26
C ALA A 125 -22.04 -13.09 15.23
N PRO A 126 -21.19 -13.01 14.19
CA PRO A 126 -20.01 -13.85 14.09
C PRO A 126 -18.98 -13.45 15.15
N ASP A 127 -18.23 -14.43 15.65
CA ASP A 127 -17.02 -14.17 16.42
C ASP A 127 -16.00 -13.44 15.55
N PHE A 128 -15.23 -12.53 16.16
CA PHE A 128 -14.21 -11.78 15.45
C PHE A 128 -12.97 -11.54 16.32
N SER A 129 -11.83 -11.42 15.65
CA SER A 129 -10.56 -10.98 16.23
C SER A 129 -10.15 -9.66 15.60
N PHE A 130 -9.48 -8.80 16.36
CA PHE A 130 -8.96 -7.55 15.85
C PHE A 130 -7.64 -7.18 16.52
N LEU A 131 -6.85 -6.36 15.82
CA LEU A 131 -5.73 -5.64 16.42
C LEU A 131 -6.12 -4.20 16.64
N ALA A 132 -5.65 -3.62 17.73
CA ALA A 132 -5.74 -2.18 17.97
C ALA A 132 -4.33 -1.58 17.96
N GLY A 133 -4.17 -0.44 17.31
CA GLY A 133 -2.91 0.29 17.25
C GLY A 133 -3.12 1.80 17.23
N SER A 134 -2.10 2.55 17.63
CA SER A 134 -2.07 4.01 17.60
C SER A 134 -0.62 4.48 17.63
N CYS A 135 -0.42 5.79 17.53
CA CYS A 135 0.84 6.46 17.87
C CYS A 135 2.05 5.96 17.07
N SER A 136 1.97 6.08 15.75
CA SER A 136 3.07 5.73 14.84
C SER A 136 4.03 6.89 14.65
N TYR A 137 4.93 7.10 15.62
CA TYR A 137 5.96 8.14 15.53
C TYR A 137 7.20 7.61 14.77
N PHE A 138 7.38 8.04 13.51
CA PHE A 138 8.59 7.77 12.75
C PHE A 138 9.60 8.91 12.88
N ASN A 139 10.83 8.56 13.26
CA ASN A 139 11.93 9.51 13.39
C ASN A 139 12.40 10.07 12.03
N GLU A 140 12.89 11.30 12.04
CA GLU A 140 13.51 12.00 10.92
C GLU A 140 14.62 12.89 11.50
N PRO A 141 15.87 12.38 11.58
CA PRO A 141 16.91 12.97 12.42
C PRO A 141 17.20 14.46 12.20
N GLU A 142 17.02 14.96 10.97
CA GLU A 142 17.22 16.37 10.63
C GLU A 142 16.22 17.30 11.35
N TYR A 143 15.02 16.81 11.66
CA TYR A 143 13.94 17.57 12.28
C TYR A 143 13.51 17.02 13.64
N ASP A 144 14.18 15.98 14.14
CA ASP A 144 13.92 15.47 15.48
C ASP A 144 14.43 16.47 16.54
N ARG A 145 13.70 16.52 17.65
CA ARG A 145 14.04 17.42 18.76
C ARG A 145 15.40 17.04 19.36
N PRO A 146 16.18 18.00 19.87
CA PRO A 146 17.44 17.71 20.55
C PRO A 146 17.29 16.68 21.65
N GLY A 147 18.23 15.72 21.72
CA GLY A 147 18.24 14.65 22.71
C GLY A 147 17.79 13.30 22.15
N LYS A 148 17.10 12.51 22.97
CA LYS A 148 16.59 11.20 22.56
C LYS A 148 15.32 11.38 21.72
N PRO A 149 15.24 10.81 20.51
CA PRO A 149 14.04 10.91 19.68
C PRO A 149 12.86 10.15 20.30
N TYR A 150 11.64 10.55 19.95
CA TYR A 150 10.41 9.96 20.50
C TYR A 150 10.05 8.62 19.87
N GLY A 151 10.30 8.45 18.57
CA GLY A 151 10.02 7.20 17.86
C GLY A 151 11.02 6.10 18.15
N ALA A 152 10.60 4.86 17.89
CA ALA A 152 11.44 3.67 17.91
C ALA A 152 11.51 3.07 16.49
N ASP A 153 11.99 1.82 16.38
CA ASP A 153 11.87 1.06 15.13
C ASP A 153 10.41 0.70 14.81
N SER A 154 10.21 0.08 13.64
CA SER A 154 8.89 -0.22 13.09
C SER A 154 8.55 -1.73 13.13
N ALA A 155 9.32 -2.55 13.85
CA ALA A 155 9.18 -4.01 13.86
C ALA A 155 7.82 -4.49 14.39
N ILE A 156 7.12 -3.64 15.16
CA ILE A 156 5.75 -3.91 15.59
C ILE A 156 4.80 -4.13 14.39
N PHE A 157 4.99 -3.42 13.28
CA PHE A 157 4.14 -3.60 12.10
C PHE A 157 4.33 -4.97 11.44
N GLU A 158 5.54 -5.55 11.50
CA GLU A 158 5.72 -6.94 11.06
C GLU A 158 4.97 -7.92 11.95
N THR A 159 5.01 -7.70 13.27
CA THR A 159 4.30 -8.53 14.25
C THR A 159 2.79 -8.44 14.00
N MET A 160 2.27 -7.23 13.80
CA MET A 160 0.86 -7.00 13.45
C MET A 160 0.50 -7.69 12.14
N ALA A 161 1.32 -7.55 11.09
CA ALA A 161 1.06 -8.17 9.79
C ALA A 161 1.07 -9.72 9.83
N LYS A 162 1.84 -10.32 10.74
CA LYS A 162 1.91 -11.78 10.94
C LYS A 162 0.84 -12.31 11.89
N THR A 163 0.14 -11.44 12.61
CA THR A 163 -0.87 -11.84 13.60
C THR A 163 -2.25 -11.94 12.94
N PRO A 164 -2.91 -13.11 12.96
CA PRO A 164 -4.23 -13.27 12.37
C PRO A 164 -5.28 -12.39 13.07
N ALA A 165 -5.93 -11.53 12.30
CA ALA A 165 -7.03 -10.68 12.77
C ALA A 165 -8.04 -10.47 11.64
N ALA A 166 -9.32 -10.31 11.98
CA ALA A 166 -10.35 -10.01 11.00
C ALA A 166 -10.26 -8.56 10.49
N PHE A 167 -9.82 -7.63 11.34
CA PHE A 167 -9.59 -6.23 11.00
C PHE A 167 -8.65 -5.53 11.99
N HIS A 168 -8.20 -4.32 11.64
CA HIS A 168 -7.43 -3.45 12.52
C HIS A 168 -8.24 -2.20 12.88
N ILE A 169 -8.19 -1.81 14.15
CA ILE A 169 -8.66 -0.52 14.63
C ILE A 169 -7.43 0.36 14.83
N TRP A 170 -7.30 1.40 14.00
CA TRP A 170 -6.28 2.42 14.21
C TRP A 170 -6.90 3.61 14.93
N MET A 171 -6.42 3.91 16.13
CA MET A 171 -7.10 4.82 17.07
C MET A 171 -6.65 6.29 16.96
N GLY A 172 -5.75 6.60 16.04
CA GLY A 172 -5.23 7.96 15.85
C GLY A 172 -3.71 7.99 15.82
N ASP A 173 -3.17 9.20 15.63
CA ASP A 173 -1.74 9.43 15.55
C ASP A 173 -1.06 8.56 14.48
N ASN A 174 -1.64 8.60 13.26
CA ASN A 174 -1.13 7.89 12.08
C ASN A 174 0.30 8.32 11.70
N TRP A 175 0.61 9.57 11.96
CA TRP A 175 1.90 10.22 11.78
C TRP A 175 1.92 11.46 12.67
N TYR A 176 3.11 11.95 12.98
CA TYR A 176 3.32 13.17 13.77
C TYR A 176 3.97 14.21 12.89
N THR A 177 3.22 15.27 12.60
CA THR A 177 3.77 16.46 11.95
C THR A 177 4.74 17.17 12.90
N ARG A 178 5.74 17.83 12.33
CA ARG A 178 6.77 18.60 13.05
C ARG A 178 6.64 20.08 12.78
N GLU A 179 7.43 20.89 13.48
CA GLU A 179 7.49 22.34 13.33
C GLU A 179 7.72 22.78 11.86
N VAL A 180 8.48 21.98 11.10
CA VAL A 180 8.71 22.19 9.66
C VAL A 180 7.52 21.83 8.76
N ASP A 181 6.56 21.04 9.25
CA ASP A 181 5.42 20.55 8.47
C ASP A 181 4.17 21.44 8.61
N TYR A 182 3.95 22.04 9.79
CA TYR A 182 2.64 22.61 10.19
C TYR A 182 2.14 23.74 9.30
N SER A 183 3.05 24.58 8.81
CA SER A 183 2.70 25.87 8.23
C SER A 183 2.18 25.79 6.80
N THR A 184 2.22 24.61 6.17
CA THR A 184 1.83 24.47 4.76
C THR A 184 1.10 23.15 4.49
N VAL A 185 0.15 23.17 3.54
CA VAL A 185 -0.50 21.96 3.02
C VAL A 185 0.53 20.98 2.45
N TRP A 186 1.61 21.50 1.85
CA TRP A 186 2.71 20.69 1.35
C TRP A 186 3.38 19.90 2.48
N GLY A 187 3.76 20.55 3.58
CA GLY A 187 4.41 19.90 4.73
C GLY A 187 3.52 18.83 5.39
N LEU A 188 2.22 19.11 5.52
CA LEU A 188 1.25 18.14 6.02
C LEU A 188 1.16 16.90 5.12
N ASN A 189 1.13 17.08 3.79
CA ASN A 189 1.11 15.96 2.84
C ASN A 189 2.44 15.22 2.77
N TYR A 190 3.56 15.95 2.84
CA TYR A 190 4.91 15.41 2.88
C TYR A 190 5.03 14.37 4.00
N ARG A 191 4.64 14.74 5.23
CA ARG A 191 4.70 13.84 6.40
C ARG A 191 3.96 12.53 6.15
N ALA A 192 2.70 12.62 5.75
CA ALA A 192 1.86 11.43 5.51
C ALA A 192 2.45 10.54 4.40
N SER A 193 2.89 11.14 3.31
CA SER A 193 3.46 10.47 2.15
C SER A 193 4.82 9.82 2.44
N ARG A 194 5.68 10.54 3.18
CA ARG A 194 7.01 10.09 3.61
C ARG A 194 6.90 8.90 4.55
N ASP A 195 6.08 8.99 5.59
CA ASP A 195 5.97 7.96 6.62
C ASP A 195 5.33 6.68 6.07
N ARG A 196 4.28 6.80 5.26
CA ARG A 196 3.65 5.63 4.59
C ARG A 196 4.54 4.97 3.53
N GLY A 197 5.48 5.73 2.96
CA GLY A 197 6.44 5.22 1.97
C GLY A 197 7.69 4.59 2.56
N GLN A 198 7.86 4.62 3.89
CA GLN A 198 8.99 3.96 4.54
C GLN A 198 8.87 2.45 4.47
N LYS A 199 10.02 1.78 4.43
CA LYS A 199 10.06 0.33 4.70
C LYS A 199 9.87 0.10 6.20
N VAL A 200 9.15 -0.97 6.52
CA VAL A 200 9.15 -1.52 7.88
C VAL A 200 10.52 -2.17 8.12
N LEU A 201 11.09 -1.93 9.31
CA LEU A 201 12.39 -2.43 9.78
C LEU A 201 12.21 -3.66 10.67
#